data_AF-A0A9N9J7D8-F1
#
_entry.id   AF-A0A9N9J7D8-F1
#
_cell.length_a   1.000
_cell.length_b   1.000
_cell.length_c   1.000
_cell.angle_alpha   90.00
_cell.angle_beta   90.00
_cell.angle_gamma   90.00
#
_symmetry.space_group_name_H-M   'P 1'
#
loop_
_entity.id
_entity.type
_entity.pdbx_description
1 polymer ?
#
loop_
_entity_poly.entity_id
_entity_poly.type
_entity_poly.pdbx_seq_one_letter_code
_entity_poly.pdbx_strand_id
1 'polypeptide(L)'
;TKLHKALTYINKARRHISTHKQATNLNKIQNFIQQVNNLSKTQIQIQPSTTIEEIDAILKTAQQQTKTARNIENQTAKNQHIKNCIERRYQNFQNNTSKMIKSILKKHTDPVILHNIRTHDNIITEPDEIKTAIQEHFKNWTKLNPTQTELWQEWANEYKPIQTIDST
;
A
#
# COMPACT_ATOMS: atom_id res chain seq x y z
N THR A 1 -13.89 -13.58 -3.95
CA THR A 1 -14.46 -14.29 -2.79
C THR A 1 -15.50 -15.32 -3.24
N LYS A 2 -15.80 -16.33 -2.42
CA LYS A 2 -16.81 -17.37 -2.74
C LYS A 2 -18.18 -16.74 -3.03
N LEU A 3 -18.57 -15.72 -2.26
CA LEU A 3 -19.81 -14.96 -2.45
C LEU A 3 -19.87 -14.21 -3.80
N HIS A 4 -18.73 -13.73 -4.32
CA HIS A 4 -18.71 -13.11 -5.66
C HIS A 4 -18.99 -14.15 -6.76
N LYS A 5 -18.39 -15.35 -6.67
CA LYS A 5 -18.67 -16.44 -7.61
C LYS A 5 -20.14 -16.90 -7.51
N ALA A 6 -20.70 -16.97 -6.31
CA ALA A 6 -22.12 -17.27 -6.10
C ALA A 6 -23.02 -16.25 -6.82
N LEU A 7 -22.76 -14.94 -6.69
CA LEU A 7 -23.49 -13.91 -7.43
C LEU A 7 -23.41 -14.08 -8.95
N THR A 8 -22.25 -14.47 -9.48
CA THR A 8 -22.10 -14.76 -10.92
C THR A 8 -23.02 -15.90 -11.35
N TYR A 9 -23.13 -16.96 -10.57
CA TYR A 9 -24.03 -18.09 -10.88
C TYR A 9 -25.51 -17.71 -10.74
N ILE A 10 -25.89 -16.90 -9.74
CA ILE A 10 -27.25 -16.36 -9.63
C ILE A 10 -27.59 -15.54 -10.89
N ASN A 11 -26.70 -14.67 -11.33
CA ASN A 11 -26.91 -13.85 -12.53
C ASN A 11 -27.01 -14.71 -13.81
N LYS A 12 -26.23 -15.78 -13.92
CA LYS A 12 -26.33 -16.74 -15.03
C LYS A 12 -27.69 -17.46 -15.04
N ALA A 13 -28.18 -17.91 -13.89
CA ALA A 13 -29.48 -18.54 -13.76
C ALA A 13 -30.62 -17.59 -14.17
N ARG A 14 -30.61 -16.35 -13.66
CA ARG A 14 -31.60 -15.33 -14.03
C ARG A 14 -31.55 -14.95 -15.50
N ARG A 15 -30.36 -14.85 -16.09
CA ARG A 15 -30.20 -14.61 -17.54
C ARG A 15 -30.80 -15.75 -18.35
N HIS A 16 -30.57 -17.00 -17.95
CA HIS A 16 -31.16 -18.16 -18.61
C HIS A 16 -32.70 -18.11 -18.62
N ILE A 17 -33.31 -17.77 -17.49
CA ILE A 17 -34.77 -17.58 -17.37
C ILE A 17 -35.26 -16.46 -18.31
N SER A 18 -34.58 -15.32 -18.31
CA SER A 18 -34.98 -14.18 -19.13
C SER A 18 -34.85 -14.43 -20.64
N THR A 19 -33.85 -15.20 -21.07
CA THR A 19 -33.56 -15.44 -22.50
C THR A 19 -34.39 -16.59 -23.09
N HIS A 20 -34.83 -17.56 -22.28
CA HIS A 20 -35.48 -18.78 -22.77
C HIS A 20 -36.88 -19.00 -22.18
N LYS A 21 -37.69 -17.94 -22.05
CA LYS A 21 -39.01 -17.94 -21.37
C LYS A 21 -39.93 -19.14 -21.69
N GLN A 22 -39.86 -19.73 -22.88
CA GLN A 22 -40.72 -20.84 -23.32
C GLN A 22 -40.04 -22.23 -23.32
N ALA A 23 -38.70 -22.31 -23.32
CA ALA A 23 -37.94 -23.56 -23.40
C ALA A 23 -36.79 -23.56 -22.37
N THR A 24 -37.13 -23.18 -21.13
CA THR A 24 -36.12 -23.05 -20.08
C THR A 24 -35.64 -24.43 -19.66
N ASN A 25 -34.35 -24.72 -19.88
CA ASN A 25 -33.73 -25.95 -19.41
C ASN A 25 -33.57 -25.91 -17.89
N LEU A 26 -34.54 -26.50 -17.17
CA LEU A 26 -34.58 -26.56 -15.71
C LEU A 26 -33.32 -27.21 -15.11
N ASN A 27 -32.76 -28.23 -15.77
CA ASN A 27 -31.52 -28.88 -15.32
C ASN A 27 -30.34 -27.91 -15.26
N LYS A 28 -30.22 -26.98 -16.23
CA LYS A 28 -29.18 -25.95 -16.20
C LYS A 28 -29.36 -24.97 -15.04
N ILE A 29 -30.60 -24.56 -14.74
CA ILE A 29 -30.89 -23.68 -13.60
C ILE A 29 -30.57 -24.39 -12.28
N GLN A 30 -30.96 -25.64 -12.16
CA GLN A 30 -30.71 -26.46 -10.97
C GLN A 30 -29.21 -26.66 -10.73
N ASN A 31 -28.43 -26.87 -11.80
CA ASN A 31 -26.98 -26.89 -11.72
C ASN A 31 -26.41 -25.56 -11.21
N PHE A 32 -26.87 -24.41 -11.72
CA PHE A 32 -26.41 -23.11 -11.22
C PHE A 32 -26.75 -22.91 -9.75
N ILE A 33 -27.93 -23.34 -9.32
CA ILE A 33 -28.38 -23.23 -7.93
C ILE A 33 -27.56 -24.14 -7.01
N GLN A 34 -27.23 -25.35 -7.44
CA GLN A 34 -26.31 -26.22 -6.71
C GLN A 34 -24.94 -25.56 -6.54
N GLN A 35 -24.42 -24.91 -7.58
CA GLN A 35 -23.17 -24.15 -7.47
C GLN A 35 -23.28 -22.98 -6.50
N VAL A 36 -24.42 -22.28 -6.47
CA VAL A 36 -24.69 -21.22 -5.49
C VAL A 36 -24.68 -21.79 -4.06
N ASN A 37 -25.40 -22.89 -3.82
CA ASN A 37 -25.47 -23.54 -2.50
C ASN A 37 -24.12 -24.07 -2.02
N ASN A 38 -23.22 -24.46 -2.93
CA ASN A 38 -21.85 -24.87 -2.59
C ASN A 38 -20.95 -23.67 -2.22
N LEU A 39 -21.24 -22.49 -2.76
CA LEU A 39 -20.40 -21.29 -2.64
C LEU A 39 -20.91 -20.30 -1.60
N SER A 40 -22.19 -20.37 -1.24
CA SER A 40 -22.84 -19.51 -0.24
C SER A 40 -23.52 -20.38 0.82
N LYS A 41 -23.84 -19.79 1.97
CA LYS A 41 -24.69 -20.44 2.99
C LYS A 41 -26.19 -20.28 2.69
N THR A 42 -26.53 -19.66 1.56
CA THR A 42 -27.90 -19.38 1.16
C THR A 42 -28.44 -20.66 0.52
N GLN A 43 -29.05 -21.54 1.31
CA GLN A 43 -29.66 -22.77 0.80
C GLN A 43 -30.91 -22.41 -0.02
N ILE A 44 -30.73 -22.27 -1.32
CA ILE A 44 -31.85 -22.10 -2.26
C ILE A 44 -32.43 -23.48 -2.53
N GLN A 45 -33.69 -23.69 -2.16
CA GLN A 45 -34.45 -24.89 -2.48
C GLN A 45 -35.50 -24.54 -3.54
N ILE A 46 -35.51 -25.27 -4.65
CA ILE A 46 -36.57 -25.23 -5.66
C ILE A 46 -37.40 -26.50 -5.52
N GLN A 47 -38.72 -26.35 -5.44
CA GLN A 47 -39.64 -27.48 -5.45
C GLN A 47 -39.98 -27.87 -6.90
N PRO A 48 -40.34 -29.14 -7.18
CA PRO A 48 -40.64 -29.59 -8.54
C PRO A 48 -41.83 -28.84 -9.20
N SER A 49 -42.72 -28.27 -8.39
CA SER A 49 -43.93 -27.56 -8.82
C SER A 49 -43.76 -26.05 -8.98
N THR A 50 -42.55 -25.51 -8.75
CA THR A 50 -42.31 -24.06 -8.73
C THR A 50 -42.40 -23.47 -10.14
N THR A 51 -43.16 -22.39 -10.31
CA THR A 51 -43.27 -21.69 -11.61
C THR A 51 -41.98 -20.93 -11.94
N ILE A 52 -41.78 -20.60 -13.22
CA ILE A 52 -40.58 -19.84 -13.64
C ILE A 52 -40.55 -18.46 -12.97
N GLU A 53 -41.70 -17.82 -12.78
CA GLU A 53 -41.81 -16.54 -12.07
C GLU A 53 -41.38 -16.65 -10.61
N GLU A 54 -41.82 -17.70 -9.91
CA GLU A 54 -41.43 -17.98 -8.52
C GLU A 54 -39.92 -18.24 -8.40
N ILE A 55 -39.32 -18.96 -9.36
CA ILE A 55 -37.88 -19.20 -9.40
C ILE A 55 -37.11 -17.87 -9.57
N ASP A 56 -37.53 -16.96 -10.45
CA ASP A 56 -36.89 -15.64 -10.57
C ASP A 56 -37.03 -14.80 -9.28
N ALA A 57 -38.18 -14.86 -8.60
CA ALA A 57 -38.38 -14.19 -7.32
C ALA A 57 -37.44 -14.72 -6.23
N ILE A 58 -37.27 -16.04 -6.13
CA ILE A 58 -36.32 -16.68 -5.21
C ILE A 58 -34.89 -16.25 -5.54
N LEU A 59 -34.51 -16.26 -6.82
CA LEU A 59 -33.17 -15.86 -7.26
C LEU A 59 -32.90 -14.37 -6.99
N LYS A 60 -33.88 -13.48 -7.12
CA LYS A 60 -33.75 -12.06 -6.75
C LYS A 60 -33.46 -11.90 -5.25
N THR A 61 -34.21 -12.60 -4.41
CA THR A 61 -34.01 -12.57 -2.95
C THR A 61 -32.63 -13.08 -2.59
N ALA A 62 -32.23 -14.23 -3.14
CA ALA A 62 -30.90 -14.80 -2.92
C ALA A 62 -29.77 -13.89 -3.44
N GLN A 63 -29.98 -13.19 -4.55
CA GLN A 63 -29.03 -12.20 -5.09
C GLN A 63 -28.81 -11.07 -4.09
N GLN A 64 -29.89 -10.51 -3.55
CA GLN A 64 -29.82 -9.40 -2.60
C GLN A 64 -29.11 -9.83 -1.31
N GLN A 65 -29.48 -10.99 -0.76
CA GLN A 65 -28.84 -11.55 0.43
C GLN A 65 -27.34 -11.79 0.21
N THR A 66 -26.97 -12.39 -0.92
CA THR A 66 -25.56 -12.67 -1.25
C THR A 66 -24.76 -11.38 -1.44
N LYS A 67 -25.37 -10.34 -2.04
CA LYS A 67 -24.74 -9.02 -2.19
C LYS A 67 -24.51 -8.36 -0.84
N THR A 68 -25.50 -8.39 0.06
CA THR A 68 -25.38 -7.86 1.42
C THR A 68 -24.28 -8.60 2.19
N ALA A 69 -24.28 -9.93 2.18
CA ALA A 69 -23.26 -10.75 2.84
C ALA A 69 -21.84 -10.43 2.33
N ARG A 70 -21.67 -10.27 1.02
CA ARG A 70 -20.39 -9.89 0.41
C ARG A 70 -19.95 -8.50 0.86
N ASN A 71 -20.87 -7.54 0.94
CA ASN A 71 -20.54 -6.19 1.39
C ASN A 71 -20.10 -6.18 2.85
N ILE A 72 -20.76 -6.97 3.71
CA ILE A 72 -20.35 -7.16 5.10
C ILE A 72 -18.95 -7.77 5.17
N GLU A 73 -18.67 -8.85 4.43
CA GLU A 73 -17.33 -9.48 4.36
C GLU A 73 -16.24 -8.47 3.97
N ASN A 74 -16.50 -7.70 2.91
CA ASN A 74 -15.57 -6.67 2.45
C ASN A 74 -15.36 -5.56 3.49
N GLN A 75 -16.43 -5.11 4.15
CA GLN A 75 -16.34 -4.06 5.16
C GLN A 75 -15.56 -4.56 6.38
N THR A 76 -15.80 -5.79 6.82
CA THR A 76 -15.05 -6.44 7.90
C THR A 76 -13.57 -6.54 7.56
N ALA A 77 -13.22 -7.00 6.35
CA ALA A 77 -11.83 -7.08 5.91
C ALA A 77 -11.14 -5.71 5.89
N LYS A 78 -11.82 -4.67 5.39
CA LYS A 78 -11.31 -3.29 5.42
C LYS A 78 -11.10 -2.80 6.86
N ASN A 79 -12.10 -2.98 7.72
CA ASN A 79 -12.01 -2.57 9.12
C ASN A 79 -10.88 -3.29 9.86
N GLN A 80 -10.69 -4.59 9.60
CA GLN A 80 -9.59 -5.36 10.17
C GLN A 80 -8.22 -4.86 9.67
N HIS A 81 -8.10 -4.55 8.38
CA HIS A 81 -6.88 -3.97 7.84
C HIS A 81 -6.55 -2.61 8.51
N ILE A 82 -7.55 -1.74 8.67
CA ILE A 82 -7.39 -0.46 9.37
C ILE A 82 -6.93 -0.68 10.81
N LYS A 83 -7.60 -1.58 11.56
CA LYS A 83 -7.22 -1.92 12.94
C LYS A 83 -5.78 -2.42 13.03
N ASN A 84 -5.38 -3.32 12.14
CA ASN A 84 -4.01 -3.85 12.11
C ASN A 84 -2.98 -2.75 11.82
N CYS A 85 -3.29 -1.82 10.93
CA CYS A 85 -2.43 -0.68 10.64
C CYS A 85 -2.29 0.28 11.84
N ILE A 86 -3.38 0.52 12.57
CA ILE A 86 -3.38 1.32 13.80
C ILE A 86 -2.55 0.64 14.88
N GLU A 87 -2.80 -0.64 15.14
CA GLU A 87 -2.07 -1.43 16.15
C GLU A 87 -0.57 -1.43 15.84
N ARG A 88 -0.19 -1.73 14.59
CA ARG A 88 1.20 -1.67 14.15
C ARG A 88 1.84 -0.30 14.38
N ARG A 89 1.08 0.78 14.25
CA ARG A 89 1.57 2.14 14.50
C ARG A 89 1.81 2.39 15.99
N TYR A 90 0.90 1.95 16.87
CA TYR A 90 1.10 2.01 18.32
C TYR A 90 2.31 1.17 18.76
N GLN A 91 2.43 -0.05 18.24
CA GLN A 91 3.59 -0.91 18.50
C GLN A 91 4.90 -0.26 18.05
N ASN A 92 4.92 0.35 16.86
CA ASN A 92 6.10 1.11 16.44
C ASN A 92 6.33 2.34 17.32
N PHE A 93 5.30 3.03 17.79
CA PHE A 93 5.46 4.19 18.67
C PHE A 93 6.10 3.82 20.01
N GLN A 94 5.71 2.67 20.59
CA GLN A 94 6.25 2.19 21.86
C GLN A 94 7.64 1.56 21.71
N ASN A 95 7.82 0.71 20.70
CA ASN A 95 8.98 -0.19 20.62
C ASN A 95 9.99 0.20 19.52
N ASN A 96 9.62 1.04 18.55
CA ASN A 96 10.49 1.38 17.42
C ASN A 96 10.11 2.69 16.73
N THR A 97 10.29 3.81 17.45
CA THR A 97 9.88 5.14 17.00
C THR A 97 10.56 5.54 15.69
N SER A 98 11.80 5.10 15.46
CA SER A 98 12.53 5.34 14.20
C SER A 98 11.81 4.74 13.00
N LYS A 99 11.26 3.53 13.10
CA LYS A 99 10.47 2.91 12.02
C LYS A 99 9.18 3.68 11.75
N MET A 100 8.51 4.20 12.79
CA MET A 100 7.35 5.07 12.64
C MET A 100 7.71 6.36 11.89
N ILE A 101 8.76 7.06 12.34
CA ILE A 101 9.23 8.31 11.74
C ILE A 101 9.60 8.10 10.27
N LYS A 102 10.36 7.04 9.95
CA LYS A 102 10.70 6.69 8.56
C LYS A 102 9.46 6.46 7.69
N SER A 103 8.46 5.75 8.21
CA SER A 103 7.19 5.51 7.50
C SER A 103 6.39 6.80 7.25
N ILE A 104 6.42 7.77 8.16
CA ILE A 104 5.71 9.05 8.02
C ILE A 104 6.41 9.94 7.01
N LEU A 105 7.74 10.04 7.13
CA LEU A 105 8.56 10.88 6.24
C LEU A 105 8.62 10.33 4.81
N LYS A 106 8.10 9.12 4.55
CA LYS A 106 8.26 8.38 3.29
C LYS A 106 9.71 8.42 2.78
N LYS A 107 10.67 8.47 3.71
CA LYS A 107 12.08 8.68 3.36
C LYS A 107 12.61 7.36 2.81
N HIS A 108 12.44 7.17 1.51
CA HIS A 108 13.21 6.20 0.77
C HIS A 108 14.66 6.65 0.87
N THR A 109 15.50 5.79 1.41
CA THR A 109 16.95 5.98 1.35
C THR A 109 17.40 4.90 0.39
N ASP A 110 17.58 5.28 -0.86
CA ASP A 110 18.28 4.41 -1.79
C ASP A 110 19.65 4.13 -1.20
N PRO A 111 20.06 2.86 -1.08
CA PRO A 111 21.39 2.55 -0.62
C PRO A 111 22.36 3.15 -1.63
N VAL A 112 23.18 4.09 -1.18
CA VAL A 112 24.30 4.59 -1.97
C VAL A 112 25.37 3.50 -1.95
N ILE A 113 25.51 2.81 -3.09
CA ILE A 113 26.54 1.78 -3.28
C ILE A 113 27.65 2.41 -4.09
N LEU A 114 28.84 2.49 -3.49
CA LEU A 114 30.05 2.96 -4.15
C LEU A 114 30.89 1.74 -4.51
N HIS A 115 31.16 1.58 -5.80
CA HIS A 115 31.99 0.48 -6.33
C HIS A 115 33.47 0.83 -6.36
N ASN A 116 33.79 2.12 -6.43
CA ASN A 116 35.15 2.61 -6.36
C ASN A 116 35.21 4.06 -5.86
N ILE A 117 36.40 4.46 -5.42
CA ILE A 117 36.74 5.84 -5.10
C ILE A 117 38.01 6.18 -5.88
N ARG A 118 37.96 7.24 -6.69
CA ARG A 118 39.16 7.78 -7.35
C ARG A 118 39.78 8.84 -6.47
N THR A 119 41.03 8.64 -6.06
CA THR A 119 41.88 9.67 -5.45
C THR A 119 42.83 10.22 -6.52
N HIS A 120 43.69 11.18 -6.15
CA HIS A 120 44.65 11.77 -7.08
C HIS A 120 45.61 10.71 -7.67
N ASP A 121 46.04 9.76 -6.83
CA ASP A 121 47.11 8.82 -7.16
C ASP A 121 46.63 7.37 -7.33
N ASN A 122 45.39 7.05 -6.93
CA ASN A 122 44.93 5.66 -6.90
C ASN A 122 43.41 5.50 -7.09
N ILE A 123 42.97 4.27 -7.36
CA ILE A 123 41.56 3.87 -7.39
C ILE A 123 41.33 2.79 -6.32
N ILE A 124 40.55 3.13 -5.30
CA ILE A 124 40.13 2.21 -4.25
C ILE A 124 38.92 1.43 -4.77
N THR A 125 39.01 0.10 -4.79
CA THR A 125 37.93 -0.79 -5.27
C THR A 125 37.46 -1.79 -4.21
N GLU A 126 38.27 -2.03 -3.17
CA GLU A 126 37.94 -2.96 -2.10
C GLU A 126 36.86 -2.40 -1.16
N PRO A 127 35.78 -3.14 -0.86
CA PRO A 127 34.63 -2.62 -0.10
C PRO A 127 34.97 -2.06 1.29
N ASP A 128 35.86 -2.72 2.02
CA ASP A 128 36.27 -2.29 3.36
C ASP A 128 37.14 -1.04 3.34
N GLU A 129 37.98 -0.89 2.31
CA GLU A 129 38.80 0.30 2.08
C GLU A 129 37.93 1.48 1.63
N ILE A 130 36.95 1.25 0.75
CA ILE A 130 35.94 2.24 0.35
C ILE A 130 35.22 2.77 1.58
N LYS A 131 34.77 1.88 2.48
CA LYS A 131 34.08 2.27 3.71
C LYS A 131 34.96 3.12 4.63
N THR A 132 36.21 2.71 4.80
CA THR A 132 37.19 3.43 5.64
C THR A 132 37.47 4.82 5.07
N ALA A 133 37.73 4.91 3.77
CA ALA A 133 38.01 6.17 3.08
C ALA A 133 36.84 7.15 3.16
N ILE A 134 35.60 6.67 3.01
CA ILE A 134 34.38 7.49 3.17
C ILE A 134 34.26 8.02 4.60
N GLN A 135 34.43 7.14 5.60
CA GLN A 135 34.35 7.53 7.00
C GLN A 135 35.38 8.61 7.34
N GLU A 136 36.62 8.44 6.88
CA GLU A 136 37.69 9.40 7.10
C GLU A 136 37.41 10.73 6.39
N HIS A 137 36.99 10.70 5.12
CA HIS A 137 36.65 11.90 4.36
C HIS A 137 35.58 12.73 5.07
N PHE A 138 34.45 12.13 5.42
CA PHE A 138 33.35 12.87 6.08
C PHE A 138 33.71 13.30 7.50
N LYS A 139 34.49 12.51 8.24
CA LYS A 139 35.01 12.89 9.55
C LYS A 139 35.92 14.12 9.46
N ASN A 140 36.78 14.19 8.44
CA ASN A 140 37.68 15.32 8.23
C ASN A 140 36.94 16.55 7.70
N TRP A 141 36.00 16.36 6.77
CA TRP A 141 35.18 17.45 6.23
C TRP A 141 34.28 18.11 7.28
N THR A 142 33.72 17.31 8.19
CA THR A 142 32.86 17.81 9.29
C THR A 142 33.64 18.16 10.56
N LYS A 143 34.97 18.05 10.53
CA LYS A 143 35.81 18.46 11.66
C LYS A 143 35.63 19.95 11.90
N LEU A 144 35.54 20.34 13.17
CA LEU A 144 35.52 21.74 13.56
C LEU A 144 36.71 22.46 12.92
N ASN A 145 36.44 23.47 12.10
CA ASN A 145 37.47 24.31 11.53
C ASN A 145 37.77 25.44 12.53
N PRO A 146 38.93 25.42 13.22
CA PRO A 146 39.25 26.47 14.18
C PRO A 146 39.38 27.81 13.48
N THR A 147 38.85 28.87 14.09
CA THR A 147 38.99 30.23 13.57
C THR A 147 40.47 30.60 13.53
N GLN A 148 40.98 31.00 12.36
CA GLN A 148 42.32 31.55 12.21
C GLN A 148 42.33 32.99 12.75
N THR A 149 42.59 33.13 14.04
CA THR A 149 42.62 34.41 14.75
C THR A 149 43.73 35.35 14.26
N GLU A 150 44.79 34.81 13.67
CA GLU A 150 45.89 35.58 13.07
C GLU A 150 45.41 36.36 11.84
N LEU A 151 44.66 35.72 10.94
CA LEU A 151 44.06 36.38 9.77
C LEU A 151 43.01 37.41 10.17
N TRP A 152 42.30 37.21 11.28
CA TRP A 152 41.34 38.22 11.73
C TRP A 152 41.98 39.59 11.98
N GLN A 153 43.24 39.64 12.43
CA GLN A 153 43.94 40.91 12.63
C GLN A 153 44.16 41.68 11.31
N GLU A 154 44.45 40.96 10.23
CA GLU A 154 44.63 41.52 8.89
C GLU A 154 43.29 42.02 8.32
N TRP A 155 42.24 41.21 8.45
CA TRP A 155 40.93 41.48 7.86
C TRP A 155 40.07 42.44 8.68
N ALA A 156 40.34 42.61 9.98
CA ALA A 156 39.53 43.46 10.86
C ALA A 156 39.39 44.90 10.35
N ASN A 157 40.39 45.41 9.63
CA ASN A 157 40.35 46.74 9.03
C ASN A 157 39.39 46.83 7.84
N GLU A 158 39.31 45.80 7.01
CA GLU A 158 38.44 45.73 5.82
C GLU A 158 36.95 45.66 6.19
N TYR A 159 36.64 45.11 7.37
CA TYR A 159 35.28 45.02 7.90
C TYR A 159 34.85 46.23 8.72
N LYS A 160 35.68 47.29 8.81
CA LYS A 160 35.26 48.54 9.46
C LYS A 160 34.13 49.18 8.67
N PRO A 161 33.08 49.70 9.34
CA PRO A 161 32.01 50.41 8.64
C PRO A 161 32.58 51.58 7.83
N ILE A 162 32.19 51.66 6.56
CA ILE A 162 32.49 52.83 5.72
C ILE A 162 31.69 54.00 6.29
N GLN A 163 32.37 55.10 6.64
CA GLN A 163 31.74 56.24 7.33
C GLN A 163 30.80 57.04 6.43
N THR A 164 30.97 56.94 5.11
CA THR A 164 30.18 57.64 4.11
C THR A 164 29.80 56.67 3.01
N ILE A 165 28.50 56.46 2.84
CA ILE A 165 27.97 55.80 1.64
C ILE A 165 27.95 56.88 0.56
N ASP A 166 28.67 56.68 -0.55
CA ASP A 166 28.57 57.57 -1.70
C ASP A 166 27.14 57.49 -2.27
N SER A 167 26.40 58.59 -2.14
CA SER A 167 25.07 58.73 -2.73
C SER A 167 25.20 59.02 -4.23
N THR A 168 25.23 57.98 -5.07
CA THR A 168 24.90 58.10 -6.50
C THR A 168 23.40 58.18 -6.71
#